data_AF-A0A502CNY1-F1
#
_entry.id   AF-A0A502CNY1-F1
#
_cell.length_a   1.000
_cell.length_b   1.000
_cell.length_c   1.000
_cell.angle_alpha   90.00
_cell.angle_beta   90.00
_cell.angle_gamma   90.00
#
_symmetry.space_group_name_H-M   'P 1'
#
loop_
_entity.id
_entity.type
_entity.pdbx_description
1 polymer ?
#
loop_
_entity_poly.entity_id
_entity_poly.type
_entity_poly.pdbx_seq_one_letter_code
_entity_poly.pdbx_strand_id
1 'polypeptide(L)'
;MALESALAELVAAIAAPLRAGVAPSLALTAAAPTCAHDPALGPLLRDLVEATSTGTSAAAVWLRHADSHGSADLHFVGQAWGLSELTGAPLADALASGEEVLRARARGRDRVASAAAGPRASMAVLCLLPASGPVVGAAMGVDPRSLYFSSPVATASLLLGLVLAAGAWWWSQRILGRAA
;
A
#
# COMPACT_ATOMS: atom_id res chain seq x y z
N MET A 1 -3.29 7.47 -7.98
CA MET A 1 -2.58 6.95 -9.17
C MET A 1 -1.77 8.02 -9.90
N ALA A 2 -2.35 9.01 -10.61
CA ALA A 2 -1.57 10.00 -11.38
C ALA A 2 -0.67 10.90 -10.51
N LEU A 3 -1.18 11.38 -9.37
CA LEU A 3 -0.41 12.19 -8.42
C LEU A 3 0.70 11.38 -7.74
N GLU A 4 0.44 10.11 -7.40
CA GLU A 4 1.42 9.22 -6.75
C GLU A 4 2.61 8.93 -7.67
N SER A 5 2.36 8.66 -8.96
CA SER A 5 3.45 8.45 -9.92
C SER A 5 4.26 9.71 -10.16
N ALA A 6 3.60 10.86 -10.30
CA ALA A 6 4.28 12.14 -10.50
C ALA A 6 5.10 12.55 -9.25
N LEU A 7 4.57 12.30 -8.05
CA LEU A 7 5.30 12.50 -6.81
C LEU A 7 6.52 11.58 -6.71
N ALA A 8 6.38 10.31 -7.07
CA ALA A 8 7.50 9.37 -7.08
C ALA A 8 8.61 9.82 -8.05
N GLU A 9 8.25 10.31 -9.23
CA GLU A 9 9.20 10.89 -10.19
C GLU A 9 9.88 12.13 -9.63
N LEU A 10 9.13 13.04 -9.01
CA LEU A 10 9.69 14.24 -8.36
C LEU A 10 10.67 13.87 -7.24
N VAL A 11 10.27 12.97 -6.35
CA VAL A 11 11.10 12.50 -5.22
C VAL A 11 12.37 11.81 -5.74
N ALA A 12 12.28 11.03 -6.81
CA ALA A 12 13.45 10.41 -7.44
C ALA A 12 14.38 11.48 -8.05
N ALA A 13 13.82 12.49 -8.73
CA ALA A 13 14.58 13.57 -9.35
C ALA A 13 15.36 14.42 -8.33
N ILE A 14 14.79 14.64 -7.14
CA ILE A 14 15.48 15.38 -6.06
C ILE A 14 16.44 14.48 -5.26
N ALA A 15 16.12 13.20 -5.07
CA ALA A 15 16.91 12.30 -4.23
C ALA A 15 18.33 12.06 -4.78
N ALA A 16 18.48 11.93 -6.11
CA ALA A 16 19.78 11.67 -6.73
C ALA A 16 20.80 12.81 -6.51
N PRO A 17 20.48 14.08 -6.82
CA PRO A 17 21.36 15.22 -6.50
C PRO A 17 21.65 15.34 -5.00
N LEU A 18 20.63 15.16 -4.15
CA LEU A 18 20.80 15.25 -2.69
C LEU A 18 21.81 14.21 -2.18
N ARG A 19 21.78 12.97 -2.69
CA ARG A 19 22.76 11.93 -2.37
C ARG A 19 24.16 12.23 -2.87
N ALA A 20 24.28 13.01 -3.94
CA ALA A 20 25.54 13.52 -4.42
C ALA A 20 26.06 14.72 -3.60
N GLY A 21 25.36 15.12 -2.53
CA GLY A 21 25.73 16.24 -1.67
C GLY A 21 25.34 17.61 -2.25
N VAL A 22 24.49 17.64 -3.28
CA VAL A 22 23.97 18.90 -3.83
C VAL A 22 23.04 19.56 -2.82
N ALA A 23 23.14 20.88 -2.69
CA ALA A 23 22.30 21.67 -1.80
C ALA A 23 20.79 21.48 -2.15
N PRO A 24 19.89 21.44 -1.15
CA PRO A 24 18.46 21.20 -1.42
C PRO A 24 17.81 22.20 -2.38
N SER A 25 18.17 23.48 -2.31
CA SER A 25 17.67 24.51 -3.23
C SER A 25 18.05 24.21 -4.69
N LEU A 26 19.28 23.73 -4.93
CA LEU A 26 19.75 23.34 -6.25
C LEU A 26 19.10 22.04 -6.73
N ALA A 27 18.93 21.06 -5.84
CA ALA A 27 18.25 19.81 -6.17
C ALA A 27 16.77 20.03 -6.58
N LEU A 28 16.06 20.89 -5.84
CA LEU A 28 14.68 21.27 -6.15
C LEU A 28 14.58 22.05 -7.46
N THR A 29 15.51 22.98 -7.69
CA THR A 29 15.57 23.75 -8.95
C THR A 29 15.83 22.84 -10.15
N ALA A 30 16.73 21.85 -10.00
CA ALA A 30 17.01 20.88 -11.05
C ALA A 30 15.82 19.96 -11.38
N ALA A 31 14.93 19.72 -10.41
CA ALA A 31 13.71 18.93 -10.61
C ALA A 31 12.54 19.73 -11.23
N ALA A 32 12.67 21.06 -11.39
CA ALA A 32 11.64 21.92 -11.97
C ALA A 32 11.05 21.44 -13.32
N PRO A 33 11.85 20.91 -14.27
CA PRO A 33 11.34 20.45 -15.56
C PRO A 33 10.40 19.24 -15.44
N THR A 34 10.63 18.37 -14.46
CA THR A 34 9.89 17.11 -14.26
C THR A 34 8.40 17.36 -13.98
N CYS A 35 8.09 18.45 -13.29
CA CYS A 35 6.72 18.77 -12.86
C CYS A 35 6.18 20.08 -13.47
N ALA A 36 6.85 20.63 -14.49
CA ALA A 36 6.48 21.93 -15.07
C ALA A 36 5.04 21.98 -15.60
N HIS A 37 4.51 20.85 -16.05
CA HIS A 37 3.15 20.71 -16.59
C HIS A 37 2.14 20.13 -15.59
N ASP A 38 2.58 19.76 -14.38
CA ASP A 38 1.71 19.16 -13.36
C ASP A 38 1.00 20.27 -12.55
N PRO A 39 -0.35 20.30 -12.55
CA PRO A 39 -1.11 21.36 -11.87
C PRO A 39 -1.02 21.30 -10.34
N ALA A 40 -0.72 20.14 -9.76
CA ALA A 40 -0.60 19.95 -8.31
C ALA A 40 0.85 20.10 -7.84
N LEU A 41 1.80 19.47 -8.54
CA LEU A 41 3.21 19.46 -8.12
C LEU A 41 3.99 20.70 -8.58
N GLY A 42 3.58 21.35 -9.66
CA GLY A 42 4.20 22.59 -10.14
C GLY A 42 4.20 23.72 -9.10
N PRO A 43 3.05 24.08 -8.51
CA PRO A 43 2.98 25.05 -7.41
C PRO A 43 3.82 24.63 -6.20
N LEU A 44 3.72 23.36 -5.79
CA LEU A 44 4.50 22.81 -4.68
C LEU A 44 6.01 23.00 -4.88
N LEU A 45 6.50 22.69 -6.08
CA LEU A 45 7.93 22.78 -6.36
C LEU A 45 8.42 24.23 -6.40
N ARG A 46 7.61 25.16 -6.93
CA ARG A 46 7.92 26.60 -6.87
C ARG A 46 8.01 27.09 -5.43
N ASP A 47 7.04 26.73 -4.59
CA ASP A 47 7.03 27.13 -3.18
C ASP A 47 8.21 26.54 -2.41
N LEU A 48 8.64 25.32 -2.74
CA LEU A 48 9.82 24.68 -2.16
C LEU A 48 11.12 25.36 -2.57
N VAL A 49 11.26 25.72 -3.85
CA VAL A 49 12.43 26.45 -4.35
C VAL A 49 12.52 27.82 -3.67
N GLU A 50 11.41 28.54 -3.55
CA GLU A 50 11.36 29.83 -2.85
C GLU A 50 11.66 29.70 -1.36
N ALA A 51 11.10 28.67 -0.71
CA ALA A 51 11.34 28.46 0.71
C ALA A 51 12.82 28.16 0.99
N THR A 52 13.42 27.29 0.18
CA THR A 52 14.83 26.92 0.36
C THR A 52 15.81 28.01 -0.07
N SER A 53 15.47 28.87 -1.02
CA SER A 53 16.30 30.02 -1.41
C SER A 53 16.32 31.11 -0.33
N THR A 54 15.22 31.26 0.40
CA THR A 54 15.06 32.22 1.51
C THR A 54 15.48 31.68 2.87
N GLY A 55 15.92 30.41 2.94
CA GLY A 55 16.33 29.75 4.18
C GLY A 55 15.16 29.40 5.12
N THR A 56 13.95 29.33 4.60
CA THR A 56 12.77 28.87 5.34
C THR A 56 12.58 27.36 5.20
N SER A 57 11.76 26.76 6.06
CA SER A 57 11.57 25.30 6.11
C SER A 57 10.83 24.78 4.88
N ALA A 58 11.49 23.89 4.13
CA ALA A 58 10.85 23.15 3.04
C ALA A 58 9.90 22.08 3.58
N ALA A 59 10.16 21.53 4.77
CA ALA A 59 9.24 20.62 5.44
C ALA A 59 7.86 21.25 5.67
N ALA A 60 7.82 22.51 6.12
CA ALA A 60 6.58 23.23 6.31
C ALA A 60 5.79 23.40 5.00
N VAL A 61 6.48 23.61 3.87
CA VAL A 61 5.83 23.72 2.55
C VAL A 61 5.23 22.38 2.12
N TRP A 62 5.99 21.28 2.26
CA TRP A 62 5.50 19.94 1.98
C TRP A 62 4.24 19.61 2.77
N LEU A 63 4.24 19.88 4.07
CA LEU A 63 3.10 19.59 4.95
C LEU A 63 1.87 20.45 4.61
N ARG A 64 2.03 21.74 4.32
CA ARG A 64 0.92 22.59 3.88
C ARG A 64 0.25 22.08 2.60
N HIS A 65 1.05 21.61 1.64
CA HIS A 65 0.50 21.03 0.41
C HIS A 65 -0.05 19.62 0.62
N ALA A 66 0.49 18.86 1.57
CA ALA A 66 -0.09 17.58 1.97
C ALA A 66 -1.50 17.75 2.54
N ASP A 67 -1.70 18.75 3.40
CA ASP A 67 -2.99 19.07 4.01
C ASP A 67 -4.00 19.56 2.97
N SER A 68 -3.58 20.42 2.03
CA SER A 68 -4.47 20.93 0.98
C SER A 68 -4.93 19.85 0.00
N HIS A 69 -4.09 18.85 -0.27
CA HIS A 69 -4.42 17.73 -1.17
C HIS A 69 -4.95 16.49 -0.45
N GLY A 70 -4.92 16.46 0.89
CA GLY A 70 -5.27 15.29 1.69
C GLY A 70 -4.38 14.06 1.40
N SER A 71 -3.12 14.27 1.02
CA SER A 71 -2.23 13.20 0.57
C SER A 71 -1.30 12.71 1.68
N ALA A 72 -1.47 11.44 2.07
CA ALA A 72 -0.60 10.78 3.04
C ALA A 72 0.85 10.66 2.55
N ASP A 73 1.07 10.53 1.24
CA ASP A 73 2.41 10.39 0.67
C ASP A 73 3.18 11.71 0.71
N LEU A 74 2.53 12.84 0.39
CA LEU A 74 3.14 14.17 0.58
C LEU A 74 3.44 14.41 2.06
N HIS A 75 2.54 13.99 2.94
CA HIS A 75 2.73 14.13 4.38
C HIS A 75 3.96 13.33 4.85
N PHE A 76 4.15 12.11 4.35
CA PHE A 76 5.32 11.30 4.64
C PHE A 76 6.62 11.97 4.18
N VAL A 77 6.68 12.47 2.94
CA VAL A 77 7.86 13.18 2.42
C VAL A 77 8.16 14.43 3.25
N GLY A 78 7.14 15.21 3.60
CA GLY A 78 7.29 16.40 4.44
C GLY A 78 7.84 16.10 5.84
N GLN A 79 7.37 15.03 6.48
CA GLN A 79 7.89 14.59 7.78
C GLN A 79 9.35 14.11 7.69
N ALA A 80 9.70 13.35 6.65
CA ALA A 80 11.08 12.92 6.42
C ALA A 80 12.02 14.11 6.21
N TRP A 81 11.56 15.12 5.46
CA TRP A 81 12.29 16.37 5.26
C TRP A 81 12.46 17.15 6.56
N GLY A 82 11.40 17.27 7.37
CA GLY A 82 11.44 17.96 8.66
C GLY A 82 12.38 17.30 9.66
N LEU A 83 12.43 15.97 9.69
CA LEU A 83 13.38 15.23 10.51
C LEU A 83 14.84 15.56 10.13
N SER A 84 15.15 15.69 8.83
CA SER A 84 16.48 16.08 8.37
C SER A 84 16.81 17.54 8.69
N GLU A 85 15.88 18.47 8.50
CA GLU A 85 16.06 19.88 8.87
C GLU A 85 16.33 20.05 10.38
N LEU A 86 15.61 19.29 11.23
CA LEU A 86 15.77 19.34 12.68
C LEU A 86 17.08 18.72 13.19
N THR A 87 17.52 17.64 12.55
CA THR A 87 18.69 16.88 13.01
C THR A 87 20.00 17.37 12.39
N GLY A 88 19.95 18.14 11.30
CA GLY A 88 21.13 18.56 10.53
C GLY A 88 21.90 17.41 9.90
N ALA A 89 21.40 16.16 10.02
CA ALA A 89 21.97 15.01 9.37
C ALA A 89 21.74 15.13 7.85
N PRO A 90 22.73 14.75 7.02
CA PRO A 90 22.60 14.85 5.57
C PRO A 90 21.29 14.21 5.14
N LEU A 91 20.40 14.99 4.54
CA LEU A 91 19.13 14.54 3.97
C LEU A 91 19.35 13.31 3.07
N ALA A 92 20.52 13.23 2.44
CA ALA A 92 21.04 12.07 1.73
C ALA A 92 21.02 10.77 2.53
N ASP A 93 21.53 10.77 3.76
CA ASP A 93 21.64 9.59 4.62
C ASP A 93 20.28 9.20 5.20
N ALA A 94 19.48 10.19 5.56
CA ALA A 94 18.10 9.98 6.00
C ALA A 94 17.22 9.41 4.86
N LEU A 95 17.35 9.93 3.63
CA LEU A 95 16.65 9.43 2.44
C LEU A 95 17.23 8.13 1.89
N ALA A 96 18.52 7.85 2.06
CA ALA A 96 19.11 6.55 1.73
C ALA A 96 18.58 5.47 2.68
N SER A 97 18.53 5.77 3.98
CA SER A 97 17.91 4.92 4.98
C SER A 97 16.41 4.72 4.71
N GLY A 98 15.69 5.80 4.37
CA GLY A 98 14.28 5.75 4.00
C GLY A 98 14.02 4.93 2.72
N GLU A 99 14.88 5.08 1.70
CA GLU A 99 14.84 4.29 0.48
C GLU A 99 15.09 2.80 0.72
N GLU A 100 16.07 2.44 1.56
CA GLU A 100 16.30 1.05 1.95
C GLU A 100 15.09 0.46 2.67
N VAL A 101 14.49 1.21 3.60
CA VAL A 101 13.27 0.80 4.31
C VAL A 101 12.09 0.64 3.35
N LEU A 102 11.88 1.58 2.43
CA LEU A 102 10.79 1.51 1.44
C LEU A 102 11.00 0.36 0.44
N ARG A 103 12.24 0.12 -0.03
CA ARG A 103 12.56 -1.03 -0.88
C ARG A 103 12.42 -2.35 -0.13
N ALA A 104 12.83 -2.41 1.14
CA ALA A 104 12.62 -3.59 1.97
C ALA A 104 11.13 -3.87 2.18
N ARG A 105 10.30 -2.83 2.34
CA ARG A 105 8.82 -2.95 2.39
C ARG A 105 8.23 -3.42 1.07
N ALA A 106 8.67 -2.87 -0.07
CA ALA A 106 8.23 -3.30 -1.40
C ALA A 106 8.59 -4.77 -1.66
N ARG A 107 9.86 -5.16 -1.41
CA ARG A 107 10.31 -6.56 -1.49
C ARG A 107 9.60 -7.46 -0.48
N GLY A 108 9.22 -6.94 0.69
CA GLY A 108 8.44 -7.63 1.72
C GLY A 108 7.02 -7.94 1.25
N ARG A 109 6.36 -7.01 0.54
CA ARG A 109 5.05 -7.24 -0.08
C ARG A 109 5.11 -8.34 -1.15
N ASP A 110 6.17 -8.39 -1.95
CA ASP A 110 6.39 -9.48 -2.93
C ASP A 110 6.76 -10.83 -2.27
N ARG A 111 7.51 -10.80 -1.16
CA ARG A 111 7.85 -12.00 -0.38
C ARG A 111 6.66 -12.55 0.40
N VAL A 112 5.77 -11.70 0.92
CA VAL A 112 4.51 -12.13 1.55
C VAL A 112 3.54 -12.64 0.48
N ALA A 113 3.53 -12.08 -0.73
CA ALA A 113 2.74 -12.60 -1.85
C ALA A 113 3.23 -13.99 -2.33
N SER A 114 4.54 -14.19 -2.43
CA SER A 114 5.14 -15.48 -2.86
C SER A 114 5.20 -16.54 -1.74
N ALA A 115 5.54 -16.17 -0.50
CA ALA A 115 5.54 -17.10 0.64
C ALA A 115 4.13 -17.53 1.06
N ALA A 116 3.10 -16.72 0.77
CA ALA A 116 1.72 -17.09 1.01
C ALA A 116 1.06 -17.79 -0.19
N ALA A 117 1.76 -18.00 -1.32
CA ALA A 117 1.22 -18.76 -2.45
C ALA A 117 1.03 -20.25 -2.11
N GLY A 118 2.00 -20.87 -1.44
CA GLY A 118 1.91 -22.27 -0.99
C GLY A 118 0.82 -22.52 0.07
N PRO A 119 0.77 -21.72 1.16
CA PRO A 119 -0.30 -21.80 2.15
C PRO A 119 -1.70 -21.48 1.60
N ARG A 120 -1.84 -20.51 0.68
CA ARG A 120 -3.12 -20.19 0.03
C ARG A 120 -3.61 -21.30 -0.89
N ALA A 121 -2.71 -21.95 -1.64
CA ALA A 121 -3.06 -23.10 -2.47
C ALA A 121 -3.60 -24.26 -1.61
N SER A 122 -2.96 -24.53 -0.46
CA SER A 122 -3.39 -25.60 0.46
C SER A 122 -4.72 -25.28 1.14
N MET A 123 -4.92 -24.04 1.60
CA MET A 123 -6.20 -23.59 2.16
C MET A 123 -7.33 -23.62 1.12
N ALA A 124 -7.05 -23.25 -0.13
CA ALA A 124 -8.04 -23.34 -1.21
C ALA A 124 -8.45 -24.78 -1.47
N VAL A 125 -7.51 -25.73 -1.56
CA VAL A 125 -7.81 -27.16 -1.71
C VAL A 125 -8.63 -27.70 -0.54
N LEU A 126 -8.27 -27.35 0.70
CA LEU A 126 -9.01 -27.75 1.89
C LEU A 126 -10.40 -27.10 1.98
N CYS A 127 -10.58 -25.89 1.45
CA CYS A 127 -11.88 -25.22 1.36
C CYS A 127 -12.75 -25.71 0.19
N LEU A 128 -12.16 -26.31 -0.85
CA LEU A 128 -12.90 -26.95 -1.94
C LEU A 128 -13.35 -28.38 -1.60
N LEU A 129 -12.68 -29.04 -0.64
CA LEU A 129 -13.01 -30.41 -0.22
C LEU A 129 -14.49 -30.56 0.24
N PRO A 130 -15.07 -29.65 1.06
CA PRO A 130 -16.48 -29.71 1.45
C PRO A 130 -17.44 -29.47 0.28
N ALA A 131 -17.01 -28.75 -0.76
CA ALA A 131 -17.81 -28.47 -1.95
C ALA A 131 -17.90 -29.68 -2.91
N SER A 132 -17.06 -30.70 -2.75
CA SER A 132 -17.14 -31.94 -3.54
C SER A 132 -18.34 -32.83 -3.14
N GLY A 133 -18.75 -32.79 -1.87
CA GLY A 133 -19.85 -33.61 -1.34
C GLY A 133 -21.19 -33.39 -2.04
N PRO A 134 -21.64 -32.14 -2.24
CA PRO A 134 -22.86 -31.83 -2.99
C PRO A 134 -22.83 -32.28 -4.45
N VAL A 135 -21.67 -32.20 -5.11
CA VAL A 135 -21.52 -32.59 -6.52
C VAL A 135 -21.65 -34.11 -6.69
N VAL A 136 -21.04 -34.89 -5.78
CA VAL A 136 -21.16 -36.36 -5.77
C VAL A 136 -22.57 -36.79 -5.38
N GLY A 137 -23.22 -36.09 -4.44
CA GLY A 137 -24.62 -36.34 -4.06
C GLY A 137 -25.60 -36.10 -5.21
N ALA A 138 -25.36 -35.07 -6.02
CA ALA A 138 -26.17 -34.79 -7.21
C ALA A 138 -25.99 -35.84 -8.32
N ALA A 139 -24.77 -36.37 -8.50
CA ALA A 139 -24.48 -37.42 -9.48
C ALA A 139 -25.12 -38.78 -9.12
N MET A 140 -25.42 -39.02 -7.85
CA MET A 140 -26.09 -40.24 -7.35
C MET A 140 -27.63 -40.18 -7.48
N GLY A 141 -28.19 -39.12 -8.07
CA GLY A 141 -29.62 -39.04 -8.38
C GLY A 141 -30.53 -38.79 -7.18
N VAL A 142 -29.99 -38.23 -6.09
CA VAL A 142 -30.75 -37.94 -4.87
C VAL A 142 -31.55 -36.64 -5.03
N ASP A 143 -32.86 -36.73 -4.89
CA ASP A 143 -33.78 -35.61 -5.08
C ASP A 143 -33.57 -34.53 -3.97
N PRO A 144 -33.06 -33.32 -4.28
CA PRO A 144 -32.57 -32.35 -3.28
C PRO A 144 -33.63 -31.87 -2.29
N ARG A 145 -34.92 -31.99 -2.62
CA ARG A 145 -36.02 -31.48 -1.79
C ARG A 145 -36.43 -32.43 -0.67
N SER A 146 -36.32 -33.75 -0.85
CA SER A 146 -36.65 -34.71 0.22
C SER A 146 -35.51 -34.87 1.23
N LEU A 147 -34.27 -34.63 0.80
CA LEU A 147 -33.08 -34.83 1.63
C LEU A 147 -32.84 -33.70 2.64
N TYR A 148 -33.18 -32.45 2.29
CA TYR A 148 -32.92 -31.29 3.17
C TYR A 148 -34.05 -30.94 4.14
N PHE A 149 -35.29 -31.36 3.86
CA PHE A 149 -36.47 -31.01 4.67
C PHE A 149 -37.06 -32.17 5.49
N SER A 150 -36.51 -33.39 5.39
CA SER A 150 -37.01 -34.55 6.15
C SER A 150 -36.33 -34.76 7.50
N SER A 151 -35.10 -34.27 7.68
CA SER A 151 -34.32 -34.50 8.91
C SER A 151 -33.71 -33.20 9.44
N PRO A 152 -34.02 -32.81 10.70
CA PRO A 152 -33.43 -31.61 11.32
C PRO A 152 -31.90 -31.69 11.42
N VAL A 153 -31.33 -32.90 11.39
CA VAL A 153 -29.88 -33.12 11.36
C VAL A 153 -29.27 -32.69 10.02
N ALA A 154 -29.96 -32.91 8.90
CA ALA A 154 -29.49 -32.50 7.57
C ALA A 154 -29.46 -30.97 7.45
N THR A 155 -30.51 -30.30 7.90
CA THR A 155 -30.58 -28.83 7.92
C THR A 155 -29.53 -28.22 8.85
N ALA A 156 -29.30 -28.81 10.03
CA ALA A 156 -28.26 -28.37 10.96
C ALA A 156 -26.86 -28.48 10.34
N SER A 157 -26.57 -29.58 9.63
CA SER A 157 -25.28 -29.76 8.95
C SER A 157 -25.06 -28.75 7.81
N LEU A 158 -26.12 -28.37 7.08
CA LEU A 158 -26.05 -27.37 6.02
C LEU A 158 -25.80 -25.97 6.57
N LEU A 159 -26.55 -25.58 7.59
CA LEU A 159 -26.38 -24.31 8.27
C LEU A 159 -24.99 -24.21 8.90
N LEU A 160 -24.51 -25.30 9.51
CA LEU A 160 -23.17 -25.37 10.06
C LEU A 160 -22.11 -25.16 8.96
N GLY A 161 -22.25 -25.84 7.81
CA GLY A 161 -21.37 -25.64 6.66
C GLY A 161 -21.36 -24.20 6.14
N LEU A 162 -22.53 -23.56 6.04
CA LEU A 162 -22.67 -22.17 5.59
C LEU A 162 -22.02 -21.18 6.57
N VAL A 163 -22.21 -21.40 7.87
CA VAL A 163 -21.60 -20.58 8.94
C VAL A 163 -20.09 -20.73 8.95
N LEU A 164 -19.58 -21.97 8.80
CA LEU A 164 -18.14 -22.21 8.68
C LEU A 164 -17.55 -21.55 7.43
N ALA A 165 -18.23 -21.61 6.28
CA ALA A 165 -17.79 -20.94 5.05
C ALA A 165 -17.79 -19.42 5.19
N ALA A 166 -18.83 -18.84 5.78
CA ALA A 166 -18.90 -17.41 6.06
C ALA A 166 -17.82 -16.96 7.06
N GLY A 167 -17.56 -17.77 8.10
CA GLY A 167 -16.50 -17.55 9.06
C GLY A 167 -15.11 -17.60 8.42
N ALA A 168 -14.86 -18.58 7.55
CA ALA A 168 -13.61 -18.68 6.78
C ALA A 168 -13.40 -17.48 5.85
N TRP A 169 -14.46 -17.02 5.18
CA TRP A 169 -14.39 -15.85 4.31
C TRP A 169 -14.10 -14.58 5.11
N TRP A 170 -14.79 -14.37 6.24
CA TRP A 170 -14.59 -13.21 7.09
C TRP A 170 -13.20 -13.18 7.73
N TRP A 171 -12.71 -14.35 8.18
CA TRP A 171 -11.36 -14.48 8.73
C TRP A 171 -10.30 -14.18 7.66
N SER A 172 -10.46 -14.72 6.45
CA SER A 172 -9.55 -14.45 5.33
C SER A 172 -9.48 -12.96 5.02
N GLN A 173 -10.63 -12.28 4.91
CA GLN A 173 -10.65 -10.82 4.70
C GLN A 173 -9.99 -10.06 5.86
N ARG A 174 -10.20 -10.50 7.11
CA ARG A 174 -9.62 -9.84 8.29
C ARG A 174 -8.10 -10.01 8.39
N ILE A 175 -7.56 -11.16 7.97
CA ILE A 175 -6.11 -11.36 7.87
C ILE A 175 -5.54 -10.46 6.77
N LEU A 176 -6.19 -10.41 5.60
CA LEU A 176 -5.73 -9.57 4.49
C LEU A 176 -5.78 -8.08 4.84
N GLY A 177 -6.83 -7.63 5.53
CA GLY A 177 -6.97 -6.24 5.98
C GLY A 177 -5.99 -5.81 7.07
N ARG A 178 -5.37 -6.75 7.80
CA ARG A 178 -4.33 -6.46 8.80
C ARG A 178 -2.90 -6.50 8.24
N ALA A 179 -2.72 -6.99 7.01
CA ALA A 179 -1.43 -7.08 6.34
C ALA A 179 -1.18 -5.94 5.34
N ALA A 180 -2.18 -5.10 5.08
CA ALA A 180 -2.09 -3.89 4.25
C ALA A 180 -1.55 -2.71 5.08
#